data_AF-A0A447XTU8-F1
#
_entry.id   AF-A0A447XTU8-F1
#
_cell.length_a   1.000
_cell.length_b   1.000
_cell.length_c   1.000
_cell.angle_alpha   90.00
_cell.angle_beta   90.00
_cell.angle_gamma   90.00
#
_symmetry.space_group_name_H-M   'P 1'
#
loop_
_entity.id
_entity.type
_entity.pdbx_description
1 polymer ?
#
loop_
_entity_poly.entity_id
_entity_poly.type
_entity_poly.pdbx_seq_one_letter_code
_entity_poly.pdbx_strand_id
1 'polypeptide(L)'
;MSTSVGSGIGNFYSNLHPALADNVVYAADRAGLVKALNADDGKEIWSVSLAEKDGWFSKEPALLSGGVTVSGGHVYIGSEKAQVYALNTSDGTVAWQTKVAGEALSRPGGQRRSGVNPHQ
;
A
#
# COMPACT_ATOMS: atom_id res chain seq x y z
N MET A 1 -25.87 -3.40 -2.89
CA MET A 1 -26.05 -2.02 -3.38
C MET A 1 -24.66 -1.42 -3.48
N SER A 2 -24.17 -1.17 -4.69
CA SER A 2 -22.88 -0.50 -4.93
C SER A 2 -23.21 0.84 -5.55
N THR A 3 -22.70 1.93 -4.99
CA THR A 3 -22.76 3.23 -5.62
C THR A 3 -21.34 3.65 -5.97
N SER A 4 -21.04 3.56 -7.27
CA SER A 4 -19.89 4.22 -7.87
C SER A 4 -20.31 5.65 -8.16
N VAL A 5 -19.64 6.61 -7.52
CA VAL A 5 -19.82 8.04 -7.81
C VAL A 5 -18.44 8.69 -7.83
N GLY A 6 -18.08 9.28 -8.97
CA GLY A 6 -16.97 10.23 -9.02
C GLY A 6 -16.17 10.19 -10.33
N SER A 7 -16.50 11.10 -11.24
CA SER A 7 -15.86 11.34 -12.53
C SER A 7 -14.42 11.87 -12.40
N GLY A 8 -13.53 11.45 -13.30
CA GLY A 8 -12.17 11.97 -13.38
C GLY A 8 -12.09 13.40 -13.93
N ILE A 9 -11.26 14.23 -13.30
CA ILE A 9 -10.05 14.89 -13.84
C ILE A 9 -9.44 15.80 -12.74
N GLY A 10 -8.12 15.74 -12.54
CA GLY A 10 -7.36 16.79 -11.83
C GLY A 10 -6.40 16.33 -10.73
N ASN A 11 -5.14 16.14 -11.11
CA ASN A 11 -3.91 16.20 -10.28
C ASN A 11 -3.71 15.08 -9.21
N PHE A 12 -2.75 14.17 -9.47
CA PHE A 12 -2.22 13.15 -8.54
C PHE A 12 -1.79 13.79 -7.18
N TYR A 13 -1.83 13.13 -6.02
CA TYR A 13 -0.92 12.02 -5.65
C TYR A 13 -1.41 11.07 -4.53
N SER A 14 -2.67 11.10 -4.10
CA SER A 14 -3.15 10.13 -3.09
C SER A 14 -4.58 9.67 -3.38
N ASN A 15 -4.74 8.38 -3.65
CA ASN A 15 -6.03 7.69 -3.79
C ASN A 15 -6.49 7.08 -2.46
N LEU A 16 -5.95 7.53 -1.32
CA LEU A 16 -6.37 7.05 -0.01
C LEU A 16 -7.85 7.36 0.24
N HIS A 17 -8.68 6.33 0.13
CA HIS A 17 -10.08 6.36 0.54
C HIS A 17 -10.30 5.32 1.65
N PRO A 18 -11.17 5.59 2.64
CA PRO A 18 -11.54 4.60 3.62
C PRO A 18 -12.23 3.41 2.95
N ALA A 19 -12.11 2.23 3.57
CA ALA A 19 -12.81 1.03 3.16
C ALA A 19 -13.71 0.53 4.29
N LEU A 20 -14.88 0.00 3.95
CA LEU A 20 -15.80 -0.61 4.90
C LEU A 20 -15.94 -2.09 4.55
N ALA A 21 -15.66 -2.96 5.51
CA ALA A 21 -15.87 -4.40 5.39
C ALA A 21 -16.23 -4.97 6.77
N ASP A 22 -17.20 -5.89 6.83
CA ASP A 22 -17.59 -6.58 8.06
C ASP A 22 -17.84 -5.66 9.28
N ASN A 23 -18.50 -4.52 9.04
CA ASN A 23 -18.79 -3.49 10.05
C ASN A 23 -17.54 -2.79 10.64
N VAL A 24 -16.42 -2.85 9.91
CA VAL A 24 -15.17 -2.20 10.27
C VAL A 24 -14.77 -1.20 9.19
N VAL A 25 -14.54 0.05 9.60
CA VAL A 25 -13.99 1.11 8.77
C VAL A 25 -12.47 1.09 8.89
N TYR A 26 -11.80 0.95 7.75
CA TYR A 26 -10.35 1.03 7.64
C TYR A 26 -9.96 2.35 7.00
N ALA A 27 -9.08 3.10 7.65
CA ALA A 27 -8.57 4.37 7.15
C ALA A 27 -7.06 4.43 7.30
N ALA A 28 -6.40 5.15 6.40
CA ALA A 28 -4.97 5.38 6.46
C ALA A 28 -4.65 6.84 6.15
N ASP A 29 -3.58 7.36 6.77
CA ASP A 29 -3.02 8.67 6.44
C ASP A 29 -1.72 8.53 5.65
N ARG A 30 -1.29 9.62 5.00
CA ARG A 30 -0.06 9.62 4.21
C ARG A 30 1.21 9.43 5.06
N ALA A 31 1.17 9.75 6.36
CA ALA A 31 2.31 9.58 7.26
C ALA A 31 2.59 8.11 7.56
N GLY A 32 1.60 7.25 7.45
CA GLY A 32 1.71 5.80 7.65
C GLY A 32 0.82 5.26 8.76
N LEU A 33 -0.01 6.09 9.40
CA LEU A 33 -0.98 5.61 10.38
C LEU A 33 -2.11 4.89 9.64
N VAL A 34 -2.43 3.68 10.09
CA VAL A 34 -3.57 2.89 9.62
C VAL A 34 -4.41 2.51 10.82
N LYS A 35 -5.72 2.72 10.72
CA LYS A 35 -6.68 2.42 11.78
C LYS A 35 -7.81 1.55 11.27
N ALA A 36 -8.30 0.69 12.15
CA ALA A 36 -9.59 0.04 12.04
C ALA A 36 -10.51 0.57 13.14
N LEU A 37 -11.72 0.96 12.75
CA LEU A 37 -12.74 1.50 13.63
C LEU A 37 -14.01 0.66 13.49
N ASN A 38 -14.73 0.42 14.59
CA ASN A 38 -16.08 -0.11 14.51
C ASN A 38 -16.98 0.92 13.80
N ALA A 39 -17.76 0.49 12.80
CA ALA A 39 -18.57 1.39 11.99
C ALA A 39 -19.80 1.96 12.73
N ASP A 40 -20.29 1.28 13.77
CA ASP A 40 -21.47 1.69 14.53
C ASP A 40 -21.17 2.85 15.50
N ASP A 41 -20.02 2.79 16.17
CA ASP A 41 -19.68 3.72 17.26
C ASP A 41 -18.35 4.48 17.06
N GLY A 42 -17.60 4.17 16.00
CA GLY A 42 -16.34 4.81 15.68
C GLY A 42 -15.18 4.43 16.61
N LYS A 43 -15.35 3.46 17.51
CA LYS A 43 -14.29 3.06 18.42
C LYS A 43 -13.16 2.35 17.68
N GLU A 44 -11.93 2.68 18.07
CA GLU A 44 -10.74 2.03 17.54
C GLU A 44 -10.69 0.55 17.94
N ILE A 45 -10.53 -0.31 16.94
CA ILE A 45 -10.28 -1.75 17.10
C ILE A 45 -8.78 -1.97 17.17
N TRP A 46 -8.03 -1.39 16.21
CA TRP A 46 -6.57 -1.40 16.20
C TRP A 46 -6.01 -0.18 15.46
N SER A 47 -4.73 0.10 15.71
CA SER A 47 -3.96 1.13 15.03
C SER A 47 -2.51 0.67 14.84
N VAL A 48 -1.95 0.91 13.65
CA VAL A 48 -0.56 0.59 13.32
C VAL A 48 0.11 1.72 12.56
N SER A 49 1.41 1.90 12.77
CA SER A 49 2.24 2.89 12.06
C SER A 49 3.18 2.17 11.11
N LEU A 50 3.01 2.39 9.80
CA LEU A 50 3.88 1.91 8.73
C LEU A 50 5.06 2.84 8.45
N ALA A 51 5.17 3.96 9.17
CA ALA A 51 6.32 4.85 9.08
C ALA A 51 7.63 4.10 9.37
N GLU A 52 8.63 4.29 8.51
CA GLU A 52 9.95 3.66 8.64
C GLU A 52 10.73 4.37 9.76
N LYS A 53 11.50 3.61 10.54
CA LYS A 53 12.44 4.18 11.49
C LYS A 53 13.76 4.42 10.76
N ASP A 54 14.16 5.69 10.64
CA ASP A 54 15.49 6.04 10.16
C ASP A 54 16.33 6.54 11.34
N GLY A 55 17.23 5.69 11.81
CA GLY A 55 18.08 5.95 12.97
C GLY A 55 17.33 6.04 14.31
N TRP A 56 18.01 6.60 15.31
CA TRP A 56 17.53 6.67 16.70
C TRP A 56 16.49 7.78 16.94
N PHE A 57 16.43 8.79 16.08
CA PHE A 57 15.69 10.03 16.37
C PHE A 57 14.64 10.43 15.32
N SER A 58 14.52 9.71 14.19
CA SER A 58 13.65 10.12 13.09
C SER A 58 12.71 9.00 12.65
N LYS A 59 11.42 9.36 12.49
CA LYS A 59 10.45 8.55 11.75
C LYS A 59 10.28 9.15 10.37
N GLU A 60 10.54 8.37 9.35
CA GLU A 60 10.22 8.75 7.98
C GLU A 60 8.77 8.37 7.65
N PRO A 61 7.99 9.30 7.09
CA PRO A 61 6.66 8.99 6.58
C PRO A 61 6.68 7.80 5.62
N ALA A 62 5.66 6.94 5.72
CA ALA A 62 5.48 5.83 4.78
C ALA A 62 5.11 6.31 3.36
N LEU A 63 4.59 7.55 3.23
CA LEU A 63 4.09 8.14 2.00
C LEU A 63 3.01 7.28 1.33
N LEU A 64 2.02 6.87 2.12
CA LEU A 64 0.89 6.07 1.63
C LEU A 64 0.10 6.87 0.57
N SER A 65 -0.16 6.25 -0.58
CA SER A 65 -0.77 6.91 -1.75
C SER A 65 -1.82 6.06 -2.47
N GLY A 66 -1.89 4.76 -2.19
CA GLY A 66 -2.88 3.85 -2.75
C GLY A 66 -3.51 2.96 -1.69
N GLY A 67 -4.75 2.53 -1.92
CA GLY A 67 -5.60 1.89 -0.91
C GLY A 67 -6.66 2.86 -0.38
N VAL A 68 -7.45 2.54 0.63
CA VAL A 68 -7.46 1.29 1.40
C VAL A 68 -8.35 0.27 0.67
N THR A 69 -7.88 -0.95 0.44
CA THR A 69 -8.69 -2.03 -0.16
C THR A 69 -8.70 -3.24 0.76
N VAL A 70 -9.88 -3.82 1.00
CA VAL A 70 -10.03 -4.99 1.88
C VAL A 70 -10.47 -6.20 1.06
N SER A 71 -9.74 -7.30 1.18
CA SER A 71 -10.13 -8.59 0.58
C SER A 71 -9.38 -9.74 1.24
N GLY A 72 -10.02 -10.90 1.34
CA GLY A 72 -9.39 -12.14 1.80
C GLY A 72 -8.71 -12.03 3.17
N GLY A 73 -9.30 -11.30 4.12
CA GLY A 73 -8.75 -11.10 5.47
C GLY A 73 -7.61 -10.09 5.56
N HIS A 74 -7.34 -9.34 4.48
CA HIS A 74 -6.25 -8.37 4.44
C HIS A 74 -6.71 -6.97 4.05
N VAL A 75 -6.00 -5.97 4.57
CA VAL A 75 -6.04 -4.57 4.18
C VAL A 75 -4.81 -4.27 3.33
N TYR A 76 -5.01 -3.89 2.07
CA TYR A 76 -3.95 -3.58 1.11
C TYR A 76 -3.76 -2.08 0.95
N ILE A 77 -2.49 -1.64 1.03
CA ILE A 77 -2.09 -0.24 0.97
C ILE A 77 -0.79 -0.11 0.18
N GLY A 78 -0.74 0.84 -0.75
CA GLY A 78 0.45 1.18 -1.54
C GLY A 78 1.04 2.53 -1.14
N SER A 79 2.35 2.70 -1.32
CA SER A 79 3.07 3.94 -1.06
C SER A 79 3.82 4.50 -2.27
N GLU A 80 4.11 5.80 -2.23
CA GLU A 80 4.97 6.50 -3.19
C GLU A 80 6.42 5.99 -3.14
N LYS A 81 6.82 5.39 -2.00
CA LYS A 81 8.09 4.67 -1.86
C LYS A 81 8.05 3.31 -2.55
N ALA A 82 7.07 3.03 -3.42
CA ALA A 82 6.91 1.77 -4.13
C ALA A 82 6.88 0.56 -3.18
N GLN A 83 6.27 0.72 -2.02
CA GLN A 83 5.98 -0.39 -1.09
C GLN A 83 4.50 -0.73 -1.17
N VAL A 84 4.18 -2.01 -1.13
CA VAL A 84 2.83 -2.52 -0.92
C VAL A 84 2.81 -3.29 0.40
N TYR A 85 1.84 -2.98 1.24
CA TYR A 85 1.61 -3.61 2.53
C TYR A 85 0.30 -4.39 2.48
N ALA A 86 0.29 -5.57 3.09
CA ALA A 86 -0.92 -6.28 3.47
C ALA A 86 -0.95 -6.42 4.99
N LEU A 87 -2.02 -5.93 5.61
CA LEU A 87 -2.23 -6.01 7.05
C LEU A 87 -3.35 -7.00 7.33
N ASN A 88 -3.23 -7.79 8.38
CA ASN A 88 -4.32 -8.64 8.86
C ASN A 88 -5.48 -7.77 9.35
N THR A 89 -6.70 -8.04 8.89
CA THR A 89 -7.89 -7.26 9.30
C THR A 89 -8.21 -7.40 10.78
N SER A 90 -7.79 -8.51 11.42
CA SER A 90 -8.05 -8.83 12.82
C SER A 90 -7.29 -7.96 13.82
N ASP A 91 -6.03 -7.62 13.53
CA ASP A 91 -5.13 -6.98 14.50
C ASP A 91 -4.22 -5.90 13.89
N GLY A 92 -4.29 -5.65 12.58
CA GLY A 92 -3.46 -4.66 11.90
C GLY A 92 -1.99 -5.06 11.74
N THR A 93 -1.60 -6.29 12.11
CA THR A 93 -0.23 -6.76 11.92
C THR A 93 0.11 -6.89 10.44
N VAL A 94 1.34 -6.58 10.05
CA VAL A 94 1.80 -6.70 8.67
C VAL A 94 1.96 -8.18 8.33
N ALA A 95 1.04 -8.71 7.51
CA ALA A 95 1.09 -10.07 7.00
C ALA A 95 2.25 -10.23 6.00
N TRP A 96 2.43 -9.25 5.13
CA TRP A 96 3.59 -9.13 4.25
C TRP A 96 3.79 -7.69 3.77
N GLN A 97 5.02 -7.44 3.32
CA GLN A 97 5.42 -6.20 2.66
C GLN A 97 6.22 -6.55 1.40
N THR A 98 5.99 -5.82 0.31
CA THR A 98 6.72 -6.03 -0.96
C THR A 98 7.08 -4.70 -1.58
N LYS A 99 8.36 -4.55 -1.95
CA LYS A 99 8.82 -3.48 -2.83
C LYS A 99 8.36 -3.79 -4.25
N VAL A 100 7.50 -2.95 -4.80
CA VAL A 100 7.14 -3.00 -6.22
C VAL A 100 8.10 -2.14 -7.03
N ALA A 101 8.29 -2.46 -8.30
CA ALA A 101 9.04 -1.61 -9.21
C ALA A 101 8.21 -0.35 -9.47
N GLY A 102 8.46 0.71 -8.69
CA GLY A 102 7.95 2.05 -8.99
C GLY A 102 8.54 2.48 -10.33
N GLU A 103 7.68 2.66 -11.33
CA GLU A 103 8.06 2.80 -12.73
C GLU A 103 8.98 1.67 -13.21
N ALA A 104 8.41 0.73 -13.95
CA ALA A 104 9.23 -0.09 -14.84
C ALA A 104 10.01 0.88 -15.75
N LEU A 105 11.29 1.10 -15.45
CA LEU A 105 12.31 1.45 -16.42
C LEU A 105 12.42 0.26 -17.38
N SER A 106 11.36 0.05 -18.18
CA SER A 106 11.36 -0.81 -19.34
C SER A 106 12.17 -0.12 -20.42
N ARG A 107 13.48 -0.12 -20.25
CA ARG A 107 14.30 -0.66 -21.33
C ARG A 107 14.66 -2.07 -20.90
N PRO A 108 14.12 -3.12 -21.54
CA PRO A 108 14.83 -4.37 -21.52
C PRO A 108 16.15 -4.07 -22.22
N GLY A 109 17.21 -3.85 -21.43
CA GLY A 109 18.57 -3.93 -21.92
C GLY A 109 18.72 -5.36 -22.37
N GLY A 110 18.45 -5.59 -23.65
CA GLY A 110 18.53 -6.90 -24.28
C GLY A 110 19.85 -7.50 -23.87
N GLN A 111 19.77 -8.61 -23.14
CA GLN A 111 20.91 -9.42 -22.83
C GLN A 111 21.47 -9.86 -24.19
N ARG A 112 22.47 -9.15 -24.71
CA ARG A 112 23.26 -9.61 -25.87
C ARG A 112 23.96 -10.86 -25.39
N ARG A 113 23.31 -12.02 -25.57
CA ARG A 113 24.00 -13.29 -25.67
C ARG A 113 24.86 -13.19 -26.94
N SER A 114 26.09 -12.70 -26.78
CA SER A 114 27.13 -12.96 -27.76
C SER A 114 27.49 -14.43 -27.62
N GLY A 115 26.80 -15.27 -28.39
CA GLY A 115 27.28 -16.61 -28.68
C GLY A 115 28.58 -16.45 -29.48
N VAL A 116 29.71 -16.74 -28.83
CA VAL A 116 30.93 -17.08 -29.55
C VAL A 116 31.13 -18.57 -29.33
N ASN A 117 30.72 -19.34 -30.33
CA ASN A 117 31.22 -20.68 -30.56
C ASN A 117 32.26 -20.57 -31.68
N PRO A 118 33.54 -20.89 -31.44
CA PRO A 118 34.40 -21.41 -32.46
C PRO A 118 34.55 -22.91 -32.22
N HIS A 119 34.06 -23.68 -33.18
CA HIS A 119 34.57 -25.02 -33.43
C HIS A 119 36.10 -24.99 -33.49
N GLN A 120 36.75 -25.89 -32.76
CA GLN A 120 37.96 -26.68 -33.05
C GLN A 120 38.44 -27.30 -31.73
#